data_AF-A0A1G1WEA3-F1
#
_entry.id   AF-A0A1G1WEA3-F1
#
_cell.length_a   1.000
_cell.length_b   1.000
_cell.length_c   1.000
_cell.angle_alpha   90.00
_cell.angle_beta   90.00
_cell.angle_gamma   90.00
#
_symmetry.space_group_name_H-M   'P 1'
#
loop_
_entity.id
_entity.type
_entity.pdbx_description
1 polymer ?
#
loop_
_entity_poly.entity_id
_entity_poly.type
_entity_poly.pdbx_seq_one_letter_code
_entity_poly.pdbx_strand_id
1 'polypeptide(L)' 'MNSFWRDIIWRISHISPLVWAFVLLFVAFLLIKIPTDFTKKLAALPLLVAILLFYQAIFRGKMY' A
#
# COMPACT_ATOMS: atom_id res chain seq x y z
N MET A 1 17.85 2.32 -18.97
CA MET A 1 17.22 3.01 -17.82
C MET A 1 18.24 3.91 -17.17
N ASN A 2 18.07 5.23 -17.26
CA ASN A 2 18.96 6.24 -16.65
C ASN A 2 19.12 5.94 -15.15
N SER A 3 20.33 6.15 -14.59
CA SER A 3 20.64 5.90 -13.17
C SER A 3 19.59 6.50 -12.23
N PHE A 4 19.11 7.69 -12.57
CA PHE A 4 18.05 8.41 -11.88
C PHE A 4 16.77 7.59 -11.62
N TRP A 5 16.25 6.87 -12.62
CA TRP A 5 15.04 6.06 -12.45
C TRP A 5 15.29 4.85 -11.53
N ARG A 6 16.50 4.29 -11.57
CA ARG A 6 16.90 3.18 -10.70
C ARG A 6 16.95 3.62 -9.24
N ASP A 7 17.52 4.79 -8.98
CA ASP A 7 17.63 5.35 -7.62
C ASP A 7 16.26 5.66 -7.01
N ILE A 8 15.33 6.17 -7.82
CA ILE A 8 13.95 6.43 -7.38
C ILE A 8 13.25 5.12 -7.00
N ILE A 9 13.31 4.10 -7.87
CA ILE A 9 12.69 2.79 -7.57
C ILE A 9 13.31 2.20 -6.30
N TRP A 10 14.63 2.28 -6.16
CA TRP A 10 15.34 1.78 -4.98
C TRP A 10 14.89 2.45 -3.69
N ARG A 11 14.76 3.79 -3.70
CA ARG A 11 14.24 4.56 -2.56
C ARG A 11 12.80 4.17 -2.22
N ILE A 12 11.95 4.06 -3.23
CA ILE A 12 10.53 3.71 -3.07
C ILE A 12 10.37 2.29 -2.50
N SER A 13 11.21 1.34 -2.93
CA SER A 13 11.21 -0.03 -2.41
C SER A 13 11.73 -0.15 -0.97
N HIS A 14 12.54 0.79 -0.49
CA HIS A 14 13.03 0.82 0.89
C HIS A 14 12.10 1.55 1.87
N ILE A 15 11.01 2.14 1.38
CA ILE A 15 10.00 2.74 2.24
C ILE A 15 9.37 1.63 3.11
N SER A 16 9.21 1.93 4.40
CA SER A 16 8.63 0.98 5.37
C SER A 16 7.27 0.46 4.88
N PRO A 17 7.00 -0.86 5.01
CA PRO A 17 5.69 -1.46 4.68
C PRO A 17 4.50 -0.74 5.33
N LEU A 18 4.73 -0.14 6.51
CA LEU A 18 3.74 0.64 7.25
C LEU A 18 3.30 1.90 6.48
N VAL A 19 4.26 2.61 5.87
CA VAL A 19 3.98 3.80 5.06
C VAL A 19 3.16 3.42 3.83
N TRP A 20 3.49 2.29 3.19
CA TRP A 20 2.70 1.74 2.10
C TRP A 20 1.27 1.36 2.51
N ALA A 21 1.09 0.81 3.72
CA ALA A 21 -0.23 0.51 4.25
C ALA A 21 -1.08 1.78 4.41
N PHE A 22 -0.50 2.87 4.91
CA PHE A 22 -1.20 4.17 4.99
C PHE A 22 -1.55 4.74 3.61
N VAL A 23 -0.64 4.66 2.64
CA VAL A 23 -0.89 5.09 1.25
C VAL A 23 -2.05 4.29 0.65
N LEU A 24 -2.06 2.97 0.83
CA LEU A 24 -3.12 2.10 0.32
C LEU A 24 -4.48 2.36 0.98
N LEU A 25 -4.51 2.63 2.30
CA LEU A 25 -5.73 3.05 2.99
C LEU A 25 -6.25 4.38 2.44
N PHE A 26 -5.35 5.34 2.20
CA PHE A 26 -5.72 6.63 1.61
C PHE A 26 -6.30 6.47 0.19
N VAL A 27 -5.69 5.62 -0.63
CA VAL A 27 -6.19 5.28 -1.97
C VAL A 27 -7.55 4.59 -1.91
N ALA A 28 -7.73 3.61 -1.02
CA ALA A 28 -9.05 2.97 -0.79
C ALA A 28 -10.12 4.00 -0.39
N PHE A 29 -9.78 4.93 0.50
CA PHE A 29 -10.70 5.98 0.93
C PHE A 29 -11.10 6.91 -0.22
N LEU A 30 -10.15 7.30 -1.08
CA LEU A 30 -10.45 8.09 -2.28
C LEU A 30 -11.33 7.31 -3.27
N LEU A 31 -11.05 6.03 -3.48
CA LEU A 31 -11.84 5.17 -4.38
C LEU A 31 -13.29 5.02 -3.90
N ILE A 32 -13.53 4.96 -2.59
CA ILE A 32 -14.89 4.89 -2.02
C ILE A 32 -15.69 6.17 -2.27
N LYS A 33 -15.04 7.35 -2.34
CA LYS A 33 -15.73 8.61 -2.63
C LYS A 33 -16.23 8.72 -4.07
N ILE A 34 -15.75 7.88 -4.98
CA ILE A 34 -16.17 7.90 -6.37
C ILE A 34 -17.51 7.15 -6.48
N PRO A 35 -18.58 7.77 -7.03
CA PRO A 35 -19.94 7.22 -7.04
C PRO A 35 -20.17 6.09 -8.05
N THR A 36 -19.12 5.33 -8.41
CA THR A 36 -19.21 4.17 -9.31
C THR A 36 -19.12 2.88 -8.49
N ASP A 37 -20.07 1.96 -8.69
CA ASP A 37 -20.09 0.69 -7.95
C ASP A 37 -18.88 -0.21 -8.26
N PHE A 38 -18.27 -0.04 -9.44
CA PHE A 38 -17.01 -0.70 -9.80
C PHE A 38 -15.85 -0.23 -8.91
N THR A 39 -15.79 1.06 -8.61
CA THR A 39 -14.72 1.68 -7.84
C THR A 39 -14.74 1.25 -6.38
N LYS A 40 -15.94 1.02 -5.82
CA LYS A 40 -16.12 0.43 -4.48
C LYS A 40 -15.57 -0.99 -4.40
N LYS A 41 -15.78 -1.81 -5.44
CA LYS A 41 -15.22 -3.17 -5.51
C LYS A 41 -13.70 -3.13 -5.64
N LEU A 42 -13.16 -2.21 -6.44
CA LEU A 42 -11.73 -2.00 -6.55
C LEU A 42 -11.10 -1.48 -5.25
N ALA A 43 -11.81 -0.69 -4.44
CA ALA A 43 -11.32 -0.21 -3.15
C ALA A 43 -11.06 -1.34 -2.14
N ALA A 44 -11.68 -2.51 -2.31
CA ALA A 44 -11.42 -3.67 -1.47
C ALA A 44 -10.00 -4.23 -1.62
N LEU A 45 -9.40 -4.12 -2.82
CA LEU A 45 -8.04 -4.58 -3.09
C LEU A 45 -6.98 -3.81 -2.27
N PRO A 46 -6.90 -2.46 -2.35
CA PRO A 46 -5.98 -1.69 -1.52
C PRO A 46 -6.23 -1.88 -0.02
N LEU A 47 -7.50 -2.06 0.38
CA LEU A 47 -7.86 -2.31 1.77
C LEU A 47 -7.29 -3.65 2.28
N LEU A 48 -7.48 -4.74 1.52
CA LEU A 48 -6.95 -6.06 1.86
C LEU A 48 -5.41 -6.06 1.91
N VAL A 49 -4.77 -5.42 0.94
CA VAL A 49 -3.30 -5.31 0.91
C VAL A 49 -2.79 -4.49 2.09
N ALA A 50 -3.46 -3.38 2.45
CA ALA A 50 -3.09 -2.60 3.63
C ALA A 50 -3.17 -3.43 4.93
N ILE A 51 -4.25 -4.22 5.11
CA ILE A 51 -4.41 -5.10 6.28
C ILE A 51 -3.28 -6.13 6.34
N LEU A 52 -2.92 -6.74 5.21
CA LEU A 52 -1.81 -7.69 5.14
C LEU A 52 -0.46 -7.04 5.49
N LEU A 53 -0.21 -5.82 5.03
CA LEU A 53 0.99 -5.07 5.38
C LEU A 53 1.01 -4.68 6.87
N PHE A 54 -0.13 -4.33 7.46
CA PHE A 54 -0.24 -4.12 8.91
C PHE A 54 0.03 -5.41 9.69
N TYR A 55 -0.56 -6.52 9.27
CA TYR A 55 -0.30 -7.83 9.85
C TYR A 55 1.20 -8.15 9.79
N GLN A 56 1.82 -7.97 8.62
CA GLN A 56 3.25 -8.18 8.47
C GLN A 56 4.07 -7.24 9.35
N ALA A 57 3.70 -5.96 9.47
CA ALA A 57 4.41 -5.00 10.31
C ALA A 57 4.30 -5.32 11.81
N ILE A 58 3.15 -5.81 12.28
CA ILE A 58 2.90 -6.17 13.69
C ILE A 58 3.55 -7.51 14.04
N PHE A 59 3.48 -8.50 13.16
CA PHE A 59 3.92 -9.87 13.44
C PHE A 59 5.33 -10.20 12.93
N ARG A 60 5.96 -9.38 12.07
CA ARG A 60 7.37 -9.58 11.63
C ARG A 60 8.35 -9.66 12.80
N GLY A 61 8.09 -8.93 13.88
CA GLY A 61 8.95 -8.92 15.07
C GLY A 61 8.73 -10.11 16.01
N LYS A 62 7.76 -11.00 15.75
CA LYS A 62 7.43 -12.16 16.60
C LYS A 62 7.81 -13.52 15.99
N MET A 63 8.39 -13.53 14.80
CA MET A 63 8.84 -14.75 14.10
C MET A 63 10.37 -14.96 14.15
N TYR A 64 11.06 -14.29 15.08
CA TYR A 64 12.45 -14.56 15.43
C TYR A 64 12.57 -14.82 16.94
#